data_AF-A0A959W1K3-F1
#
_entry.id   AF-A0A959W1K3-F1
#
_cell.length_a   1.000
_cell.length_b   1.000
_cell.length_c   1.000
_cell.angle_alpha   90.00
_cell.angle_beta   90.00
_cell.angle_gamma   90.00
#
_symmetry.space_group_name_H-M   'P 1'
#
loop_
_entity.id
_entity.type
_entity.pdbx_description
1 polymer ?
#
loop_
_entity_poly.entity_id
_entity_poly.type
_entity_poly.pdbx_seq_one_letter_code
_entity_poly.pdbx_strand_id
1 'polypeptide(L)'
;MWIVTDRGFFSVVDKGEPEGCLCVRARVREDLEHLCRLESLTSYANSIEESELSDYRYRIHVKREDWVKAAADLAGRIDYDNFKNAVAARQGREREGYYSKVWLTLLGMQR
;
A
#
# COMPACT_ATOMS: atom_id res chain seq x y z
N MET A 1 -3.90 -9.88 0.72
CA MET A 1 -4.68 -8.76 0.16
C MET A 1 -3.77 -7.83 -0.62
N TRP A 2 -4.24 -7.33 -1.77
CA TRP A 2 -3.61 -6.22 -2.49
C TRP A 2 -4.48 -4.97 -2.32
N ILE A 3 -3.86 -3.84 -2.02
CA ILE A 3 -4.54 -2.55 -1.93
C ILE A 3 -3.76 -1.54 -2.77
N VAL A 4 -4.43 -0.99 -3.77
CA VAL A 4 -3.92 0.11 -4.58
C VAL A 4 -4.63 1.39 -4.08
N THR A 5 -3.87 2.40 -3.66
CA THR A 5 -4.40 3.64 -3.11
C THR A 5 -3.77 4.87 -3.77
N ASP A 6 -4.32 6.04 -3.49
CA ASP A 6 -3.72 7.33 -3.82
C ASP A 6 -2.52 7.70 -2.90
N ARG A 7 -2.11 6.79 -2.00
CA ARG A 7 -0.89 6.90 -1.16
C ARG A 7 0.21 5.87 -1.50
N GLY A 8 -0.13 4.81 -2.21
CA GLY A 8 0.79 3.73 -2.56
C GLY A 8 0.11 2.41 -2.90
N PHE A 9 0.91 1.40 -3.24
CA PHE A 9 0.48 0.03 -3.48
C PHE A 9 1.05 -0.92 -2.42
N PHE A 10 0.16 -1.70 -1.81
CA PHE A 10 0.49 -2.58 -0.69
C PHE A 10 0.07 -4.02 -0.96
N SER A 11 0.94 -4.96 -0.62
CA SER A 11 0.58 -6.37 -0.44
C SER A 11 0.66 -6.75 1.02
N VAL A 12 -0.50 -7.04 1.61
CA VAL A 12 -0.64 -7.38 3.02
C VAL A 12 -0.98 -8.83 3.17
N VAL A 13 -0.14 -9.56 3.89
CA VAL A 13 -0.26 -11.00 4.11
C VAL A 13 0.06 -11.36 5.56
N ASP A 14 -0.51 -12.46 6.00
CA ASP A 14 -0.10 -13.10 7.25
C ASP A 14 0.99 -14.13 6.91
N LYS A 15 2.16 -13.99 7.53
CA LYS A 15 3.28 -14.94 7.38
C LYS A 15 3.37 -15.93 8.54
N GLY A 16 2.54 -15.77 9.58
CA GLY A 16 2.65 -16.49 10.84
C GLY A 16 3.78 -15.97 11.74
N GLU A 17 4.66 -15.09 11.24
CA GLU A 17 5.79 -14.54 11.96
C GLU A 17 6.01 -13.04 11.63
N PRO A 18 6.28 -12.18 12.63
CA PRO A 18 6.05 -12.42 14.05
C PRO A 18 4.58 -12.74 14.37
N GLU A 19 4.33 -13.49 15.46
CA GLU A 19 2.97 -13.85 15.87
C GLU A 19 2.11 -12.59 16.10
N GLY A 20 0.86 -12.62 15.61
CA GLY A 20 -0.08 -11.50 15.75
C GLY A 20 0.16 -10.32 14.79
N CYS A 21 1.22 -10.37 13.97
CA CYS A 21 1.55 -9.34 13.00
C CYS A 21 1.12 -9.70 11.57
N LEU A 22 0.94 -8.66 10.76
CA LEU A 22 0.80 -8.75 9.31
C LEU A 22 2.07 -8.20 8.66
N CYS A 23 2.51 -8.88 7.60
CA CYS A 23 3.60 -8.41 6.74
C CYS A 23 2.99 -7.51 5.66
N VAL A 24 3.24 -6.21 5.76
CA VAL A 24 2.82 -5.19 4.78
C VAL A 24 4.01 -4.89 3.88
N ARG A 25 3.83 -5.12 2.58
CA ARG A 25 4.93 -5.10 1.60
C ARG A 25 4.66 -4.10 0.50
N ALA A 26 5.72 -3.46 0.00
CA ALA A 26 5.67 -2.54 -1.13
C ALA A 26 6.83 -2.79 -2.11
N ARG A 27 6.66 -2.31 -3.34
CA ARG A 27 7.72 -2.38 -4.37
C ARG A 27 8.73 -1.25 -4.25
N VAL A 28 8.28 -0.08 -3.79
CA VAL A 28 9.08 1.13 -3.60
C VAL A 28 8.98 1.58 -2.14
N ARG A 29 10.05 2.18 -1.62
CA ARG A 29 10.19 2.48 -0.19
C ARG A 29 9.20 3.56 0.24
N GLU A 30 9.01 4.54 -0.63
CA GLU A 30 8.18 5.73 -0.42
C GLU A 30 6.73 5.35 -0.10
N ASP A 31 6.23 4.21 -0.60
CA ASP A 31 4.88 3.73 -0.30
C ASP A 31 4.72 3.40 1.18
N LEU A 32 5.69 2.71 1.78
CA LEU A 32 5.66 2.40 3.21
C LEU A 32 5.92 3.65 4.05
N GLU A 33 6.77 4.57 3.59
CA GLU A 33 6.97 5.85 4.25
C GLU A 33 5.68 6.68 4.28
N HIS A 34 4.93 6.74 3.18
CA HIS A 34 3.62 7.38 3.12
C HIS A 34 2.59 6.68 4.00
N LEU A 35 2.58 5.35 4.01
CA LEU A 35 1.70 4.55 4.86
C LEU A 35 1.98 4.80 6.35
N CYS A 36 3.24 4.86 6.75
CA CYS A 36 3.65 5.14 8.13
C CYS A 36 3.35 6.58 8.58
N ARG A 37 2.86 7.48 7.72
CA ARG A 37 2.32 8.79 8.15
C ARG A 37 0.91 8.68 8.76
N LEU A 38 0.27 7.51 8.68
CA LEU A 38 -0.97 7.25 9.41
C LEU A 38 -0.65 7.10 10.90
N GLU A 39 -1.52 7.66 11.75
CA GLU A 39 -1.31 7.70 13.21
C GLU A 39 -1.10 6.28 13.78
N SER A 40 -1.92 5.34 13.33
CA SER A 40 -1.84 3.92 13.71
C SER A 40 -0.52 3.23 13.30
N LEU A 41 0.24 3.81 12.36
CA LEU A 41 1.45 3.21 11.81
C LEU A 41 2.72 4.05 12.03
N THR A 42 2.63 5.19 12.70
CA THR A 42 3.77 6.12 12.85
C THR A 42 4.95 5.49 13.59
N SER A 43 4.70 4.63 14.58
CA SER A 43 5.76 3.92 15.32
C SER A 43 6.57 2.94 14.46
N TYR A 44 6.08 2.56 13.27
CA TYR A 44 6.70 1.58 12.39
C TYR A 44 7.60 2.22 11.32
N ALA A 45 7.68 3.55 11.23
CA ALA A 45 8.45 4.26 10.21
C ALA A 45 9.94 3.85 10.16
N ASN A 46 10.54 3.57 11.32
CA ASN A 46 11.93 3.15 11.44
C ASN A 46 12.14 1.63 11.27
N SER A 47 11.07 0.87 11.01
CA SER A 47 11.10 -0.59 10.86
C SER A 47 11.01 -1.07 9.42
N ILE A 48 11.15 -0.17 8.44
CA ILE A 48 11.10 -0.53 7.02
C ILE A 48 12.34 -1.37 6.68
N GLU A 49 12.11 -2.64 6.38
CA GLU A 49 13.14 -3.58 5.95
C GLU A 49 13.24 -3.58 4.42
N GLU A 50 14.46 -3.75 3.92
CA GLU A 50 14.77 -3.91 2.50
C GLU A 50 15.35 -5.29 2.22
N SER A 51 14.93 -5.93 1.14
CA SER A 51 15.55 -7.16 0.62
C SER A 51 15.48 -7.19 -0.89
N GLU A 52 16.65 -7.31 -1.52
CA GLU A 52 16.79 -7.41 -2.98
C GLU A 52 16.39 -8.78 -3.54
N LEU A 53 16.24 -9.78 -2.67
CA LEU A 53 15.95 -11.17 -3.06
C LEU A 53 14.45 -11.49 -3.13
N SER A 54 13.58 -10.58 -2.69
CA SER A 54 12.14 -10.80 -2.59
C SER A 54 11.35 -9.99 -3.60
N ASP A 55 10.27 -10.56 -4.14
CA ASP A 55 9.37 -9.92 -5.13
C ASP A 55 8.88 -8.52 -4.75
N TYR A 56 8.74 -8.26 -3.44
CA TYR A 56 8.46 -6.97 -2.86
C TYR A 56 9.69 -6.52 -2.08
N ARG A 57 10.39 -5.50 -2.59
CA ARG A 57 11.68 -5.06 -2.05
C ARG A 57 11.58 -4.49 -0.63
N TYR A 58 10.44 -3.93 -0.23
CA TYR A 58 10.28 -3.30 1.07
C TYR A 58 9.15 -3.93 1.87
N ARG A 59 9.32 -4.03 3.20
CA ARG A 59 8.26 -4.50 4.09
C ARG A 59 8.32 -3.87 5.48
N ILE A 60 7.20 -3.93 6.20
CA ILE A 60 7.08 -3.73 7.64
C ILE A 60 6.22 -4.84 8.23
N HIS A 61 6.48 -5.19 9.48
CA HIS A 61 5.62 -6.09 10.26
C HIS A 61 4.82 -5.26 11.26
N VAL A 62 3.50 -5.24 11.11
CA VAL A 62 2.60 -4.40 11.92
C VAL A 62 1.62 -5.28 12.67
N LYS A 63 1.23 -4.87 13.88
CA LYS A 63 0.15 -5.59 14.59
C LYS A 63 -1.12 -5.56 13.76
N ARG A 64 -1.90 -6.65 13.80
CA ARG A 64 -3.16 -6.75 13.05
C ARG A 64 -4.14 -5.62 13.40
N GLU A 65 -4.23 -5.25 14.68
CA GLU A 65 -5.10 -4.16 15.13
C GLU A 65 -4.72 -2.79 14.53
N ASP A 66 -3.42 -2.52 14.40
CA ASP A 66 -2.92 -1.27 13.82
C ASP A 66 -3.18 -1.25 12.31
N TRP A 67 -3.00 -2.38 11.62
CA TRP A 67 -3.38 -2.50 10.21
C TRP A 67 -4.87 -2.28 9.99
N VAL A 68 -5.74 -2.80 10.86
CA VAL A 68 -7.20 -2.59 10.75
C VAL A 68 -7.55 -1.11 10.83
N LYS A 69 -6.96 -0.38 11.80
CA LYS A 69 -7.14 1.08 11.91
C LYS A 69 -6.60 1.81 10.67
N ALA A 70 -5.41 1.45 10.21
CA ALA A 70 -4.82 2.04 9.01
C ALA A 70 -5.68 1.81 7.76
N ALA A 71 -6.22 0.60 7.57
CA ALA A 71 -7.09 0.27 6.46
C ALA A 71 -8.42 1.07 6.53
N ALA A 72 -8.98 1.23 7.73
CA ALA A 72 -10.15 2.08 7.94
C ALA A 72 -9.85 3.56 7.60
N ASP A 73 -8.69 4.09 8.00
CA ASP A 73 -8.26 5.45 7.67
C ASP A 73 -8.04 5.66 6.17
N LEU A 74 -7.45 4.67 5.48
CA LEU A 74 -7.27 4.72 4.03
C LEU A 74 -8.61 4.81 3.32
N ALA A 75 -9.61 4.03 3.74
CA ALA A 75 -10.95 4.05 3.17
C ALA A 75 -11.72 5.33 3.54
N GLY A 76 -11.65 5.76 4.81
CA GLY A 76 -12.39 6.93 5.31
C GLY A 76 -11.89 8.27 4.75
N ARG A 77 -10.67 8.32 4.19
CA ARG A 77 -10.08 9.53 3.59
C ARG A 77 -10.23 9.61 2.06
N ILE A 78 -11.03 8.74 1.45
CA ILE A 78 -11.34 8.84 0.02
C ILE A 78 -12.20 10.09 -0.21
N ASP A 79 -11.61 11.06 -0.90
CA ASP A 79 -12.17 12.40 -1.14
C ASP A 79 -12.13 12.79 -2.63
N TYR A 80 -12.03 11.78 -3.51
CA TYR A 80 -11.92 11.96 -4.96
C TYR A 80 -13.05 11.25 -5.70
N ASP A 81 -13.46 11.81 -6.83
CA ASP A 81 -14.44 11.23 -7.75
C ASP A 81 -13.79 10.29 -8.79
N ASN A 82 -12.48 10.44 -9.02
CA ASN A 82 -11.71 9.66 -9.97
C ASN A 82 -10.34 9.26 -9.40
N PHE A 83 -10.14 7.95 -9.23
CA PHE A 83 -8.91 7.38 -8.67
C PHE A 83 -7.65 7.76 -9.46
N LYS A 84 -7.69 7.70 -10.79
CA LYS A 84 -6.52 7.97 -11.64
C LYS A 84 -6.08 9.41 -11.52
N ASN A 85 -7.04 10.35 -11.54
CA ASN A 85 -6.75 11.77 -11.34
C ASN A 85 -6.15 12.03 -9.95
N ALA A 86 -6.68 11.40 -8.90
CA ALA A 86 -6.14 11.52 -7.54
C ALA A 86 -4.69 11.02 -7.45
N VAL A 87 -4.38 9.86 -8.05
CA VAL A 87 -3.02 9.31 -8.12
C VAL A 87 -2.09 10.24 -8.89
N ALA A 88 -2.52 10.73 -10.06
CA ALA A 88 -1.73 11.67 -10.86
C ALA A 88 -1.39 12.95 -10.08
N ALA A 89 -2.35 13.47 -9.31
CA ALA A 89 -2.18 14.68 -8.52
C ALA A 89 -1.30 14.46 -7.26
N ARG A 90 -1.45 13.32 -6.58
CA ARG A 90 -0.81 13.06 -5.27
C ARG A 90 0.50 12.30 -5.35
N GLN A 91 0.68 11.47 -6.38
CA GLN A 91 1.82 10.58 -6.56
C GLN A 91 2.47 10.68 -7.95
N GLY A 92 1.95 11.54 -8.83
CA GLY A 92 2.52 11.80 -10.15
C GLY A 92 1.96 10.94 -11.29
N ARG A 93 2.11 11.46 -12.51
CA ARG A 93 1.60 10.84 -13.76
C ARG A 93 2.26 9.50 -14.09
N GLU A 94 3.53 9.32 -13.73
CA GLU A 94 4.24 8.07 -13.97
C GLU A 94 3.59 6.91 -13.20
N ARG A 95 3.33 7.10 -11.90
CA ARG A 95 2.64 6.11 -11.07
C ARG A 95 1.22 5.86 -11.54
N GLU A 96 0.48 6.93 -11.86
CA GLU A 96 -0.86 6.81 -12.45
C GLU A 96 -0.83 5.91 -13.68
N GLY A 97 0.15 6.09 -14.57
CA GLY A 97 0.35 5.26 -15.74
C GLY A 97 0.53 3.77 -15.42
N TYR A 98 1.30 3.42 -14.38
CA TYR A 98 1.42 2.03 -13.93
C TYR A 98 0.09 1.47 -13.42
N TYR A 99 -0.67 2.23 -12.62
CA TYR A 99 -1.97 1.78 -12.10
C TYR A 99 -3.03 1.69 -13.21
N SER A 100 -3.00 2.58 -14.19
CA SER A 100 -3.86 2.53 -15.38
C SER A 100 -3.64 1.26 -16.20
N LYS A 101 -2.39 0.77 -16.31
CA LYS A 101 -2.11 -0.53 -16.96
C LYS A 101 -2.75 -1.69 -16.20
N VAL A 102 -2.70 -1.70 -14.87
CA VAL A 102 -3.39 -2.72 -14.04
C VAL A 102 -4.90 -2.67 -14.29
N TRP A 103 -5.49 -1.46 -14.26
CA TRP A 103 -6.91 -1.27 -14.54
C TRP A 103 -7.31 -1.76 -15.94
N LEU A 104 -6.51 -1.47 -16.97
CA LEU A 104 -6.75 -1.95 -18.34
C LEU A 104 -6.68 -3.49 -18.42
N THR A 105 -5.74 -4.12 -17.72
CA THR A 105 -5.66 -5.58 -17.65
C THR A 105 -6.91 -6.17 -17.02
N LEU A 106 -7.41 -5.58 -15.93
CA LEU A 106 -8.64 -6.01 -15.27
C LEU A 106 -9.88 -5.79 -16.13
N LEU A 107 -9.93 -4.71 -16.92
CA LEU A 107 -11.01 -4.46 -17.88
C LEU A 107 -11.16 -5.62 -18.88
N GLY A 108 -10.05 -6.27 -19.26
CA GLY A 108 -10.07 -7.45 -20.14
C GLY A 108 -10.80 -8.67 -19.58
N MET A 109 -11.17 -8.67 -18.29
CA MET A 109 -12.02 -9.68 -17.66
C MET A 109 -13.52 -9.47 -17.93
N GLN A 110 -13.95 -8.29 -18.38
CA GLN A 110 -15.35 -7.97 -18.71
C GLN A 110 -15.76 -8.49 -20.09
N ARG A 111 -15.62 -9.81 -20.29
CA ARG A 111 -16.07 -10.50 -21.51
C ARG A 111 -17.49 -11.01 -21.36
#